data_AF-W4AX27-F1
#
_entry.id   AF-W4AX27-F1
#
_cell.length_a   1.000
_cell.length_b   1.000
_cell.length_c   1.000
_cell.angle_alpha   90.00
_cell.angle_beta   90.00
_cell.angle_gamma   90.00
#
_symmetry.space_group_name_H-M   'P 1'
#
loop_
_entity.id
_entity.type
_entity.pdbx_description
1 polymer ?
#
loop_
_entity_poly.entity_id
_entity_poly.type
_entity_poly.pdbx_seq_one_letter_code
_entity_poly.pdbx_strand_id
1 'polypeptide(L)'
;MKDKLKGLVIGITIGSMLTGVTAYAASGTSIKAVIQKVNLIVDGKKQTITKAITYNNTTYVPVRTLSNAVSKDISLRGDNLYVGKQPAIKVTQDKAASLVYSKIKKDADKYKLHFMEEGTEGSRYLIRAYENMTTHIATFGWYYVDMYSGVVYKWDLATDELIKL
;
A
#
# COMPACT_ATOMS: atom_id res chain seq x y z
N MET A 1 46.36 36.12 -11.50
CA MET A 1 45.58 34.90 -11.80
C MET A 1 44.99 34.24 -10.54
N LYS A 2 45.69 34.25 -9.40
CA LYS A 2 45.23 33.62 -8.14
C LYS A 2 43.90 34.19 -7.61
N ASP A 3 43.66 35.49 -7.74
CA ASP A 3 42.46 36.12 -7.17
C ASP A 3 41.20 35.88 -8.02
N LYS A 4 41.36 35.70 -9.33
CA LYS A 4 40.26 35.31 -10.23
C LYS A 4 39.80 33.87 -9.99
N LEU A 5 40.74 32.97 -9.65
CA LEU A 5 40.44 31.58 -9.31
C LEU A 5 39.69 31.47 -7.97
N LYS A 6 40.03 32.30 -6.98
CA LYS A 6 39.29 32.38 -5.71
C LYS A 6 37.85 32.85 -5.92
N GLY A 7 37.64 33.85 -6.77
CA GLY A 7 36.30 34.32 -7.13
C GLY A 7 35.45 33.25 -7.83
N LEU A 8 36.06 32.45 -8.72
CA LEU A 8 35.39 31.35 -9.41
C LEU A 8 34.98 30.22 -8.46
N VAL A 9 35.85 29.82 -7.54
CA VAL A 9 35.56 28.76 -6.56
C VAL A 9 34.43 29.18 -5.61
N ILE A 10 34.43 30.43 -5.13
CA ILE A 10 33.36 30.97 -4.29
C ILE A 10 32.04 31.07 -5.09
N GLY A 11 32.10 31.54 -6.34
CA GLY A 11 30.93 31.64 -7.21
C GLY A 11 30.29 30.28 -7.52
N ILE A 12 31.08 29.24 -7.77
CA ILE A 12 30.58 27.87 -7.99
C ILE A 12 29.99 27.29 -6.69
N THR A 13 30.60 27.57 -5.54
CA THR A 13 30.11 27.08 -4.24
C THR A 13 28.74 27.69 -3.93
N ILE A 14 28.58 29.00 -4.08
CA ILE A 14 27.31 29.71 -3.83
C ILE A 14 26.28 29.33 -4.91
N GLY A 15 26.69 29.24 -6.18
CA GLY A 15 25.82 28.85 -7.29
C GLY A 15 25.26 27.42 -7.12
N SER A 16 26.11 26.48 -6.70
CA SER A 16 25.70 25.08 -6.47
C SER A 16 24.72 24.93 -5.30
N MET A 17 24.84 25.77 -4.26
CA MET A 17 23.87 25.80 -3.15
C MET A 17 22.50 26.35 -3.57
N LEU A 18 22.45 27.29 -4.52
CA LEU A 18 21.20 27.88 -5.00
C LEU A 18 20.45 26.98 -5.99
N THR A 19 21.17 26.18 -6.79
CA THR A 19 20.57 25.26 -7.76
C THR A 19 20.22 23.89 -7.17
N GLY A 20 20.67 23.57 -5.95
CA GLY A 20 20.46 22.27 -5.31
C GLY A 20 19.10 22.09 -4.62
N VAL A 21 18.28 23.13 -4.49
CA VAL A 21 17.05 23.08 -3.66
C VAL A 21 15.78 22.75 -4.46
N THR A 22 15.82 22.75 -5.80
CA THR A 22 14.59 22.66 -6.62
C THR A 22 14.34 21.32 -7.31
N ALA A 23 15.11 20.27 -7.03
CA ALA A 23 15.00 19.00 -7.77
C ALA A 23 14.07 17.94 -7.13
N TYR A 24 13.10 18.33 -6.29
CA TYR A 24 12.05 17.44 -5.81
C TYR A 24 10.72 18.16 -5.62
N ALA A 25 10.04 18.49 -6.72
CA ALA A 25 8.58 18.66 -6.78
C ALA A 25 8.13 18.96 -8.22
N ALA A 26 7.87 17.95 -9.04
CA ALA A 26 7.15 18.18 -10.30
C ALA A 26 6.46 16.91 -10.83
N SER A 27 5.61 16.29 -10.02
CA SER A 27 4.53 15.43 -10.55
C SER A 27 3.29 15.42 -9.65
N GLY A 28 3.08 16.45 -8.83
CA GLY A 28 1.91 16.58 -7.96
C GLY A 28 1.42 18.01 -7.89
N THR A 29 0.15 18.23 -8.24
CA THR A 29 -0.52 19.50 -8.03
C THR A 29 -0.66 19.74 -6.52
N SER A 30 -0.04 20.79 -5.99
CA SER A 30 -0.22 21.15 -4.58
C SER A 30 -1.64 21.66 -4.35
N ILE A 31 -2.38 21.01 -3.46
CA ILE A 31 -3.74 21.43 -3.08
C ILE A 31 -3.71 22.27 -1.80
N LYS A 32 -4.46 23.37 -1.78
CA LYS A 32 -4.75 24.12 -0.53
C LYS A 32 -5.89 23.41 0.19
N ALA A 33 -5.56 22.48 1.08
CA ALA A 33 -6.52 21.81 1.94
C ALA A 33 -6.40 22.34 3.38
N VAL A 34 -7.53 22.54 4.06
CA VAL A 34 -7.55 22.95 5.47
C VAL A 34 -8.00 21.76 6.30
N ILE A 35 -7.16 21.34 7.25
CA ILE A 35 -7.57 20.42 8.31
C ILE A 35 -8.24 21.25 9.40
N GLN A 36 -9.50 20.95 9.69
CA GLN A 36 -10.28 21.73 10.66
C GLN A 36 -11.18 20.86 11.53
N LYS A 37 -11.57 21.45 12.66
CA LYS A 37 -12.57 20.89 13.56
C LYS A 37 -13.97 21.24 13.06
N VAL A 38 -14.82 20.23 12.91
CA VAL A 38 -16.24 20.40 12.53
C VAL A 38 -17.15 19.57 13.43
N ASN A 39 -18.41 19.98 13.55
CA ASN A 39 -19.45 19.19 14.20
C ASN A 39 -20.28 18.47 13.14
N LEU A 40 -20.30 17.14 13.18
CA LEU A 40 -21.20 16.32 12.40
C LEU A 40 -22.45 16.00 13.23
N ILE A 41 -23.62 16.19 12.65
CA ILE A 41 -24.91 15.89 13.28
C ILE A 41 -25.59 14.84 12.40
N VAL A 42 -25.81 13.65 12.95
CA VAL A 42 -26.51 12.54 12.28
C VAL A 42 -27.67 12.13 13.17
N ASP A 43 -28.88 12.15 12.65
CA ASP A 43 -30.11 11.83 13.42
C ASP A 43 -30.21 12.57 14.76
N GLY A 44 -29.83 13.86 14.75
CA GLY A 44 -29.83 14.73 15.95
C GLY A 44 -28.67 14.47 16.93
N LYS A 45 -27.84 13.44 16.70
CA LYS A 45 -26.67 13.15 17.54
C LYS A 45 -25.44 13.89 17.03
N LYS A 46 -24.87 14.74 17.88
CA LYS A 46 -23.66 15.52 17.59
C LYS A 46 -22.40 14.70 17.85
N GLN A 47 -21.50 14.65 16.86
CA GLN A 47 -20.14 14.16 16.98
C GLN A 47 -19.14 15.21 16.52
N THR A 48 -18.06 15.38 17.27
CA THR A 48 -16.99 16.33 16.94
C THR A 48 -15.91 15.62 16.14
N ILE A 49 -15.59 16.16 14.96
CA ILE A 49 -14.51 15.66 14.09
C ILE A 49 -13.37 16.66 14.16
N THR A 50 -12.19 16.20 14.55
CA THR A 50 -10.99 17.05 14.69
C THR A 50 -10.12 17.09 13.45
N LYS A 51 -10.36 16.18 12.48
CA LYS A 51 -9.52 15.99 11.28
C LYS A 51 -10.35 16.00 9.99
N ALA A 52 -11.34 16.91 9.90
CA ALA A 52 -12.06 17.09 8.64
C ALA A 52 -11.17 17.85 7.66
N ILE A 53 -11.21 17.47 6.39
CA ILE A 53 -10.40 18.09 5.33
C ILE A 53 -11.34 18.90 4.45
N THR A 54 -11.13 20.20 4.34
CA THR A 54 -11.88 21.02 3.38
C THR A 54 -11.02 21.27 2.16
N TYR A 55 -11.55 20.91 0.99
CA TYR A 55 -10.91 21.10 -0.31
C TYR A 55 -11.98 21.43 -1.35
N ASN A 56 -11.73 22.45 -2.18
CA ASN A 56 -12.65 22.90 -3.23
C ASN A 56 -14.10 23.05 -2.75
N ASN A 57 -14.29 23.81 -1.65
CA ASN A 57 -15.57 24.04 -0.98
C ASN A 57 -16.31 22.75 -0.53
N THR A 58 -15.64 21.61 -0.53
CA THR A 58 -16.16 20.32 -0.09
C THR A 58 -15.45 19.89 1.19
N THR A 59 -16.22 19.51 2.22
CA THR A 59 -15.68 18.99 3.49
C THR A 59 -15.71 17.46 3.48
N TYR A 60 -14.54 16.85 3.53
CA TYR A 60 -14.34 15.41 3.64
C TYR A 60 -14.21 15.03 5.11
N VAL A 61 -14.99 14.04 5.52
CA VAL A 61 -15.03 13.53 6.89
C VAL A 61 -14.60 12.07 6.88
N PRO A 62 -13.79 11.62 7.87
CA PRO A 62 -13.47 10.20 8.01
C PRO A 62 -14.75 9.38 8.14
N VAL A 63 -14.91 8.40 7.25
CA VAL A 63 -16.09 7.51 7.23
C VAL A 63 -16.30 6.77 8.56
N ARG A 64 -15.22 6.53 9.32
CA ARG A 64 -15.27 5.94 10.68
C ARG A 64 -16.07 6.78 11.68
N THR A 65 -16.16 8.09 11.47
CA THR A 65 -17.03 8.94 12.29
C THR A 65 -18.50 8.67 11.98
N LEU A 66 -18.84 8.45 10.70
CA LEU A 66 -20.19 8.09 10.28
C LEU A 66 -20.60 6.70 10.79
N SER A 67 -19.72 5.70 10.80
CA SER A 67 -20.06 4.38 11.39
C SER A 67 -20.51 4.46 12.82
N ASN A 68 -19.81 5.28 13.62
CA ASN A 68 -20.11 5.42 15.04
C ASN A 68 -21.48 6.09 15.24
N ALA A 69 -21.92 6.92 14.29
CA ALA A 69 -23.23 7.54 14.33
C ALA A 69 -24.34 6.58 13.90
N VAL A 70 -24.08 5.73 12.90
CA VAL A 70 -25.08 4.82 12.30
C VAL A 70 -25.03 3.40 12.92
N SER A 71 -24.16 3.18 13.91
CA SER A 71 -23.93 1.89 14.58
C SER A 71 -23.70 0.72 13.60
N LYS A 72 -22.86 0.97 12.57
CA LYS A 72 -22.50 -0.03 11.56
C LYS A 72 -20.99 -0.24 11.52
N ASP A 73 -20.55 -1.48 11.37
CA ASP A 73 -19.13 -1.77 11.22
C ASP A 73 -18.55 -1.23 9.91
N ILE A 74 -17.30 -0.77 9.96
CA ILE A 74 -16.55 -0.34 8.77
C ILE A 74 -15.27 -1.14 8.66
N SER A 75 -15.02 -1.66 7.46
CA SER A 75 -13.73 -2.26 7.11
C SER A 75 -13.30 -1.86 5.70
N LEU A 76 -11.99 -1.72 5.52
CA LEU A 76 -11.36 -1.66 4.21
C LEU A 76 -10.83 -3.05 3.89
N ARG A 77 -11.22 -3.62 2.75
CA ARG A 77 -10.75 -4.93 2.25
C ARG A 77 -10.36 -4.79 0.78
N GLY A 78 -9.06 -4.83 0.51
CA GLY A 78 -8.52 -4.38 -0.79
C GLY A 78 -8.91 -2.93 -1.04
N ASP A 79 -9.44 -2.64 -2.24
CA ASP A 79 -9.89 -1.30 -2.65
C ASP A 79 -11.35 -1.00 -2.24
N ASN A 80 -12.02 -1.94 -1.58
CA ASN A 80 -13.44 -1.83 -1.24
C ASN A 80 -13.63 -1.45 0.22
N LEU A 81 -14.42 -0.40 0.45
CA LEU A 81 -14.84 0.04 1.76
C LEU A 81 -16.25 -0.51 2.07
N TYR A 82 -16.36 -1.33 3.10
CA TYR A 82 -17.61 -1.96 3.53
C TYR A 82 -18.21 -1.20 4.71
N VAL A 83 -19.52 -0.95 4.67
CA VAL A 83 -20.30 -0.38 5.78
C VAL A 83 -21.44 -1.33 6.13
N GLY A 84 -21.51 -1.77 7.39
CA GLY A 84 -22.49 -2.76 7.85
C GLY A 84 -22.08 -4.19 7.52
N LYS A 85 -22.63 -4.76 6.43
CA LYS A 85 -22.40 -6.18 6.08
C LYS A 85 -20.95 -6.39 5.63
N GLN A 86 -20.24 -7.24 6.36
CA GLN A 86 -18.85 -7.57 6.06
C GLN A 86 -18.75 -8.70 5.02
N PRO A 87 -17.71 -8.71 4.18
CA PRO A 87 -17.49 -9.80 3.24
C PRO A 87 -17.08 -11.07 3.98
N ALA A 88 -17.54 -12.22 3.51
CA ALA A 88 -17.09 -13.51 4.00
C ALA A 88 -15.73 -13.87 3.40
N ILE A 89 -14.87 -14.51 4.20
CA ILE A 89 -13.62 -15.12 3.71
C ILE A 89 -14.00 -16.22 2.70
N LYS A 90 -13.40 -16.19 1.52
CA LYS A 90 -13.70 -17.13 0.42
C LYS A 90 -12.56 -18.11 0.14
N VAL A 91 -11.38 -17.82 0.67
CA VAL A 91 -10.15 -18.56 0.40
C VAL A 91 -9.65 -19.11 1.72
N THR A 92 -9.52 -20.43 1.77
CA THR A 92 -8.80 -21.13 2.84
C THR A 92 -7.31 -21.15 2.52
N GLN A 93 -6.49 -21.45 3.51
CA GLN A 93 -5.05 -21.58 3.37
C GLN A 93 -4.64 -22.57 2.26
N ASP A 94 -5.20 -23.77 2.24
CA ASP A 94 -4.91 -24.78 1.20
C ASP A 94 -5.27 -24.28 -0.21
N LYS A 95 -6.36 -23.52 -0.30
CA LYS A 95 -6.80 -22.92 -1.55
C LYS A 95 -5.87 -21.78 -2.00
N ALA A 96 -5.24 -21.06 -1.07
CA ALA A 96 -4.29 -20.01 -1.39
C ALA A 96 -3.06 -20.55 -2.12
N ALA A 97 -2.44 -21.62 -1.62
CA ALA A 97 -1.30 -22.26 -2.30
C ALA A 97 -1.67 -22.76 -3.71
N SER A 98 -2.87 -23.34 -3.86
CA SER A 98 -3.40 -23.79 -5.16
C SER A 98 -3.60 -22.65 -6.15
N LEU A 99 -4.05 -21.48 -5.68
CA LEU A 99 -4.19 -20.27 -6.51
C LEU A 99 -2.84 -19.75 -6.97
N VAL A 100 -1.82 -19.75 -6.11
CA VAL A 100 -0.45 -19.37 -6.49
C VAL A 100 0.08 -20.33 -7.54
N TYR A 101 0.02 -21.64 -7.29
CA TYR A 101 0.45 -22.66 -8.25
C TYR A 101 -0.19 -22.44 -9.63
N SER A 102 -1.50 -22.20 -9.67
CA SER A 102 -2.23 -21.97 -10.92
C SER A 102 -1.73 -20.74 -11.68
N LYS A 103 -1.33 -19.67 -10.97
CA LYS A 103 -0.82 -18.42 -11.58
C LYS A 103 0.59 -18.54 -12.13
N ILE A 104 1.44 -19.36 -11.51
CA ILE A 104 2.83 -19.55 -11.93
C ILE A 104 3.12 -20.95 -12.47
N LYS A 105 2.09 -21.68 -12.93
CA LYS A 105 2.14 -23.12 -13.24
C LYS A 105 3.34 -23.52 -14.11
N LYS A 106 3.62 -22.74 -15.16
CA LYS A 106 4.74 -23.00 -16.06
C LYS A 106 6.08 -23.07 -15.33
N ASP A 107 6.34 -22.10 -14.45
CA ASP A 107 7.58 -22.05 -13.67
C ASP A 107 7.54 -23.06 -12.52
N ALA A 108 6.37 -23.23 -11.88
CA ALA A 108 6.17 -24.22 -10.83
C ALA A 108 6.49 -25.63 -11.29
N ASP A 109 6.00 -26.04 -12.45
CA ASP A 109 6.28 -27.36 -13.01
C ASP A 109 7.74 -27.48 -13.47
N LYS A 110 8.30 -26.43 -14.09
CA LYS A 110 9.68 -26.41 -14.57
C LYS A 110 10.70 -26.59 -13.43
N TYR A 111 10.51 -25.88 -12.34
CA TYR A 111 11.41 -25.87 -11.18
C TYR A 111 10.92 -26.78 -10.03
N LYS A 112 9.87 -27.57 -10.27
CA LYS A 112 9.26 -28.49 -9.27
C LYS A 112 9.01 -27.80 -7.93
N LEU A 113 8.41 -26.61 -7.99
CA LEU A 113 8.24 -25.76 -6.82
C LEU A 113 7.25 -26.38 -5.82
N HIS A 114 7.62 -26.26 -4.56
CA HIS A 114 6.77 -26.49 -3.40
C HIS A 114 6.21 -25.17 -2.89
N PHE A 115 5.10 -25.24 -2.16
CA PHE A 115 4.39 -24.08 -1.64
C PHE A 115 4.13 -24.28 -0.15
N MET A 116 4.43 -23.26 0.65
CA MET A 116 4.07 -23.24 2.07
C MET A 116 3.50 -21.89 2.46
N GLU A 117 2.56 -21.91 3.40
CA GLU A 117 2.09 -20.69 4.06
C GLU A 117 3.06 -20.32 5.17
N GLU A 118 3.39 -19.04 5.23
CA GLU A 118 4.37 -18.47 6.16
C GLU A 118 3.68 -17.58 7.20
N GLY A 119 2.41 -17.26 6.97
CA GLY A 119 1.60 -16.47 7.87
C GLY A 119 0.53 -15.66 7.12
N THR A 120 -0.01 -14.68 7.83
CA THR A 120 -0.99 -13.74 7.31
C THR A 120 -0.51 -12.31 7.48
N GLU A 121 -0.73 -11.48 6.47
CA GLU A 121 -0.47 -10.05 6.50
C GLU A 121 -1.77 -9.30 6.17
N GLY A 122 -2.38 -8.71 7.20
CA GLY A 122 -3.68 -8.06 7.08
C GLY A 122 -4.79 -9.02 6.63
N SER A 123 -5.25 -8.88 5.40
CA SER A 123 -6.29 -9.72 4.77
C SER A 123 -5.74 -10.67 3.71
N ARG A 124 -4.45 -11.03 3.79
CA ARG A 124 -3.76 -11.86 2.80
C ARG A 124 -2.99 -13.00 3.45
N TYR A 125 -3.00 -14.16 2.82
CA TYR A 125 -2.06 -15.25 3.12
C TYR A 125 -0.73 -14.98 2.43
N LEU A 126 0.37 -15.19 3.15
CA LEU A 126 1.73 -15.18 2.61
C LEU A 126 2.13 -16.60 2.23
N ILE A 127 2.38 -16.82 0.94
CA ILE A 127 2.76 -18.11 0.37
C ILE A 127 4.18 -17.99 -0.18
N ARG A 128 5.09 -18.84 0.31
CA ARG A 128 6.43 -19.01 -0.25
C ARG A 128 6.43 -20.12 -1.27
N ALA A 129 6.88 -19.82 -2.49
CA ALA A 129 7.21 -20.85 -3.49
C ALA A 129 8.71 -21.12 -3.45
N TYR A 130 9.11 -22.39 -3.40
CA TYR A 130 10.51 -22.76 -3.20
C TYR A 130 10.85 -24.12 -3.80
N GLU A 131 12.13 -24.34 -4.08
CA GLU A 131 12.68 -25.64 -4.47
C GLU A 131 13.43 -26.27 -3.28
N ASN A 132 13.26 -27.58 -3.08
CA ASN A 132 14.06 -28.33 -2.11
C ASN A 132 15.37 -28.76 -2.77
N MET A 133 16.48 -28.21 -2.30
CA MET A 133 17.82 -28.63 -2.69
C MET A 133 18.34 -29.66 -1.68
N THR A 134 19.41 -30.37 -2.02
CA THR A 134 19.98 -31.41 -1.13
C THR A 134 20.42 -30.85 0.23
N THR A 135 20.87 -29.60 0.29
CA THR A 135 21.45 -28.99 1.51
C THR A 135 20.67 -27.79 2.04
N HIS A 136 19.70 -27.27 1.29
CA HIS A 136 19.01 -26.03 1.62
C HIS A 136 17.69 -25.92 0.86
N ILE A 137 16.94 -24.86 1.15
CA ILE A 137 15.76 -24.46 0.39
C ILE A 137 16.11 -23.23 -0.44
N ALA A 138 15.79 -23.25 -1.73
CA ALA A 138 15.93 -22.11 -2.62
C ALA A 138 14.57 -21.46 -2.83
N THR A 139 14.38 -20.26 -2.30
CA THR A 139 13.13 -19.50 -2.47
C THR A 139 13.03 -18.96 -3.89
N PHE A 140 11.96 -19.33 -4.60
CA PHE A 140 11.65 -18.80 -5.93
C PHE A 140 10.90 -17.46 -5.85
N GLY A 141 10.00 -17.31 -4.87
CA GLY A 141 9.30 -16.05 -4.66
C GLY A 141 8.29 -16.09 -3.53
N TRP A 142 7.83 -14.89 -3.17
CA TRP A 142 6.83 -14.63 -2.15
C TRP A 142 5.55 -14.10 -2.80
N TYR A 143 4.44 -14.69 -2.41
CA TYR A 143 3.14 -14.42 -3.00
C TYR A 143 2.12 -14.10 -1.91
N TYR A 144 1.24 -13.17 -2.22
CA TYR A 144 0.17 -12.74 -1.33
C TYR A 144 -1.18 -13.08 -1.95
N VAL A 145 -2.02 -13.80 -1.22
CA VAL A 145 -3.35 -14.17 -1.70
C VAL A 145 -4.41 -13.51 -0.83
N ASP A 146 -5.24 -12.67 -1.44
CA ASP A 146 -6.32 -11.99 -0.72
C ASP A 146 -7.41 -12.97 -0.28
N MET A 147 -7.72 -12.98 1.02
CA MET A 147 -8.62 -13.96 1.65
C MET A 147 -10.08 -13.85 1.17
N TYR A 148 -10.48 -12.69 0.65
CA TYR A 148 -11.86 -12.37 0.29
C TYR A 148 -12.11 -12.47 -1.22
N SER A 149 -11.14 -12.09 -2.03
CA SER A 149 -11.23 -12.05 -3.49
C SER A 149 -10.48 -13.20 -4.17
N GLY A 150 -9.47 -13.78 -3.52
CA GLY A 150 -8.57 -14.77 -4.11
C GLY A 150 -7.60 -14.22 -5.16
N VAL A 151 -7.48 -12.88 -5.25
CA VAL A 151 -6.47 -12.26 -6.11
C VAL A 151 -5.09 -12.58 -5.57
N VAL A 152 -4.19 -12.96 -6.47
CA VAL A 152 -2.80 -13.29 -6.16
C VAL A 152 -1.90 -12.13 -6.56
N TYR A 153 -0.96 -11.78 -5.71
CA TYR A 153 0.09 -10.82 -5.95
C TYR A 153 1.44 -11.50 -5.76
N LYS A 154 2.43 -11.12 -6.56
CA LYS A 154 3.84 -11.43 -6.33
C LYS A 154 4.50 -10.22 -5.66
N TRP A 155 5.31 -10.46 -4.65
CA TRP A 155 6.21 -9.41 -4.16
C TRP A 155 7.41 -9.28 -5.09
N ASP A 156 7.55 -8.12 -5.69
CA ASP A 156 8.76 -7.74 -6.43
C ASP A 156 9.77 -7.14 -5.46
N LEU A 157 10.82 -7.93 -5.17
CA LEU A 157 11.90 -7.53 -4.26
C LEU A 157 12.71 -6.35 -4.79
N ALA A 158 12.72 -6.10 -6.11
CA ALA A 158 13.52 -5.03 -6.69
C ALA A 158 12.87 -3.66 -6.49
N THR A 159 11.54 -3.59 -6.57
CA THR A 159 10.77 -2.35 -6.40
C THR A 159 10.09 -2.24 -5.03
N ASP A 160 10.10 -3.31 -4.24
CA ASP A 160 9.36 -3.44 -2.99
C ASP A 160 7.85 -3.23 -3.15
N GLU A 161 7.29 -3.77 -4.24
CA GLU A 161 5.88 -3.61 -4.60
C GLU A 161 5.16 -4.96 -4.76
N LEU A 162 3.85 -4.96 -4.52
CA LEU A 162 2.98 -6.09 -4.79
C LEU A 162 2.38 -6.00 -6.19
N ILE A 163 2.86 -6.85 -7.10
CA ILE A 163 2.39 -6.91 -8.48
C ILE A 163 1.30 -7.97 -8.61
N LYS A 164 0.12 -7.57 -9.07
CA LYS A 164 -1.01 -8.48 -9.30
C LYS A 164 -0.71 -9.46 -10.44
N LEU A 165 -1.01 -10.75 -10.25
CA LEU A 165 -0.86 -11.83 -11.23
C LEU A 165 -2.18 -12.23 -11.91
#